data_AF-H4F3U1-F1
#
_entry.id   AF-H4F3U1-F1
#
_cell.length_a   1.000
_cell.length_b   1.000
_cell.length_c   1.000
_cell.angle_alpha   90.00
_cell.angle_beta   90.00
_cell.angle_gamma   90.00
#
_symmetry.space_group_name_H-M   'P 1'
#
loop_
_entity.id
_entity.type
_entity.pdbx_description
1 polymer ?
#
loop_
_entity_poly.entity_id
_entity_poly.type
_entity_poly.pdbx_seq_one_letter_code
_entity_poly.pdbx_strand_id
1 'polypeptide(L)'
;MKSTIFAATLLASSGLVAPVFAQSPGPAPKTVEDACIFVAKSMLMVKDLKIGVVQSFPELSPPGARLTYSTKLDAKDAEIDQEIECQFDPDAQPLKVTRFCMDSTCYAIDSEDQEDRRRLLEVQALMARLK
;
A
#
# COMPACT_ATOMS: atom_id res chain seq x y z
N MET A 1 -57.85 -30.69 -19.43
CA MET A 1 -57.34 -30.46 -20.80
C MET A 1 -56.80 -29.03 -20.90
N LYS A 2 -55.47 -28.84 -20.85
CA LYS A 2 -54.66 -28.04 -21.78
C LYS A 2 -53.26 -27.86 -21.20
N SER A 3 -52.31 -28.59 -21.76
CA SER A 3 -50.88 -28.35 -21.65
C SER A 3 -50.51 -27.05 -22.35
N THR A 4 -49.53 -26.32 -21.80
CA THR A 4 -48.50 -25.72 -22.65
C THR A 4 -47.20 -25.58 -21.88
N ILE A 5 -46.18 -26.24 -22.41
CA ILE A 5 -44.78 -26.21 -22.02
C ILE A 5 -44.15 -24.99 -22.70
N PHE A 6 -43.35 -24.20 -22.00
CA PHE A 6 -42.39 -23.29 -22.62
C PHE A 6 -40.99 -23.59 -22.11
N ALA A 7 -40.19 -24.15 -23.00
CA ALA A 7 -38.75 -24.24 -22.90
C ALA A 7 -38.13 -22.94 -23.46
N ALA A 8 -37.13 -22.38 -22.78
CA ALA A 8 -36.25 -21.37 -23.35
C ALA A 8 -34.83 -21.61 -22.84
N THR A 9 -33.94 -21.77 -23.81
CA THR A 9 -32.53 -22.15 -23.79
C THR A 9 -31.59 -20.99 -23.44
N LEU A 10 -30.58 -21.33 -22.61
CA LEU A 10 -29.16 -20.93 -22.66
C LEU A 10 -28.76 -19.53 -23.18
N LEU A 11 -28.21 -18.72 -22.28
CA LEU A 11 -27.08 -17.83 -22.55
C LEU A 11 -26.04 -18.01 -21.44
N ALA A 12 -25.02 -18.82 -21.74
CA ALA A 12 -23.84 -18.96 -20.90
C ALA A 12 -22.94 -17.73 -21.11
N SER A 13 -22.95 -16.82 -20.13
CA SER A 13 -22.01 -15.71 -20.07
C SER A 13 -20.67 -16.23 -19.56
N SER A 14 -19.79 -16.63 -20.46
CA SER A 14 -18.38 -16.89 -20.17
C SER A 14 -17.70 -15.58 -19.74
N GLY A 15 -17.81 -15.24 -18.47
CA GLY A 15 -17.00 -14.21 -17.85
C GLY A 15 -15.54 -14.66 -17.82
N LEU A 16 -14.73 -14.10 -18.71
CA LEU A 16 -13.28 -14.13 -18.62
C LEU A 16 -12.89 -13.36 -17.35
N VAL A 17 -12.87 -14.05 -16.21
CA VAL A 17 -12.11 -13.62 -15.04
C VAL A 17 -10.64 -13.69 -15.43
N ALA A 18 -10.11 -12.57 -15.92
CA ALA A 18 -8.67 -12.37 -15.95
C ALA A 18 -8.14 -12.63 -14.53
N PRO A 19 -7.06 -13.41 -14.36
CA PRO A 19 -6.42 -13.52 -13.07
C PRO A 19 -5.83 -12.15 -12.76
N VAL A 20 -6.57 -11.33 -12.02
CA VAL A 20 -5.96 -10.31 -11.19
C VAL A 20 -4.97 -11.10 -10.33
N PHE A 21 -3.68 -10.82 -10.46
CA PHE A 21 -2.67 -11.28 -9.52
C PHE A 21 -3.02 -10.70 -8.16
N ALA A 22 -3.97 -11.33 -7.48
CA ALA A 22 -4.34 -11.03 -6.12
C ALA A 22 -3.12 -11.40 -5.29
N GLN A 23 -2.31 -10.40 -4.97
CA GLN A 23 -1.34 -10.53 -3.89
C GLN A 23 -2.13 -11.06 -2.69
N SER A 24 -1.82 -12.29 -2.26
CA SER A 24 -2.49 -12.88 -1.11
C SER A 24 -2.42 -11.88 0.05
N PRO A 25 -3.56 -11.56 0.68
CA PRO A 25 -3.59 -10.53 1.71
C PRO A 25 -2.66 -10.95 2.85
N GLY A 26 -1.60 -10.17 3.03
CA GLY A 26 -0.67 -10.30 4.15
C GLY A 26 -1.28 -9.72 5.43
N PRO A 27 -0.63 -9.94 6.59
CA PRO A 27 -1.05 -9.36 7.85
C PRO A 27 -0.98 -7.83 7.79
N ALA A 28 -1.97 -7.16 8.38
CA ALA A 28 -1.97 -5.72 8.56
C ALA A 28 -0.83 -5.28 9.51
N PRO A 29 -0.11 -4.18 9.18
CA PRO A 29 0.90 -3.61 10.06
C PRO A 29 0.31 -3.21 11.41
N LYS A 30 1.05 -3.49 12.49
CA LYS A 30 0.65 -3.15 13.86
C LYS A 30 1.34 -1.89 14.40
N THR A 31 2.42 -1.47 13.76
CA THR A 31 3.22 -0.31 14.15
C THR A 31 3.32 0.68 12.98
N VAL A 32 3.54 1.96 13.29
CA VAL A 32 3.79 2.99 12.26
C VAL A 32 5.08 2.72 11.47
N GLU A 33 6.06 2.06 12.08
CA GLU A 33 7.27 1.57 11.43
C GLU A 33 6.94 0.51 10.37
N ASP A 34 6.27 -0.58 10.77
CA ASP A 34 5.88 -1.66 9.86
C ASP A 34 5.02 -1.13 8.71
N ALA A 35 4.13 -0.19 9.02
CA ALA A 35 3.28 0.45 8.04
C ALA A 35 4.11 1.30 7.06
N CYS A 36 5.12 2.03 7.53
CA CYS A 36 5.97 2.84 6.66
C CYS A 36 6.88 1.96 5.78
N ILE A 37 7.37 0.83 6.31
CA ILE A 37 8.07 -0.20 5.51
C ILE A 37 7.15 -0.75 4.42
N PHE A 38 5.87 -1.02 4.73
CA PHE A 38 4.90 -1.46 3.75
C PHE A 38 4.65 -0.40 2.65
N VAL A 39 4.52 0.87 3.03
CA VAL A 39 4.38 1.99 2.09
C VAL A 39 5.58 2.04 1.15
N ALA A 40 6.81 1.99 1.67
CA ALA A 40 8.03 1.99 0.88
C ALA A 40 8.09 0.82 -0.12
N LYS A 41 7.84 -0.40 0.35
CA LYS A 41 7.82 -1.61 -0.50
C LYS A 41 6.77 -1.52 -1.61
N SER A 42 5.59 -1.00 -1.27
CA SER A 42 4.48 -0.82 -2.22
C SER A 42 4.82 0.20 -3.30
N MET A 43 5.36 1.35 -2.92
CA MET A 43 5.72 2.43 -3.85
C MET A 43 6.87 2.00 -4.78
N LEU A 44 7.87 1.31 -4.25
CA LEU A 44 9.03 0.82 -5.00
C LEU A 44 8.74 -0.49 -5.77
N MET A 45 7.58 -1.10 -5.54
CA MET A 45 7.19 -2.39 -6.12
C MET A 45 8.20 -3.52 -5.87
N VAL A 46 8.80 -3.54 -4.67
CA VAL A 46 9.78 -4.56 -4.26
C VAL A 46 9.21 -5.46 -3.18
N LYS A 47 9.69 -6.71 -3.13
CA LYS A 47 9.31 -7.66 -2.07
C LYS A 47 9.97 -7.31 -0.74
N ASP A 48 11.22 -6.86 -0.80
CA ASP A 48 12.00 -6.58 0.39
C ASP A 48 12.91 -5.36 0.24
N LEU A 49 13.29 -4.81 1.39
CA LEU A 49 14.17 -3.65 1.52
C LEU A 49 15.17 -3.94 2.64
N LYS A 50 16.41 -3.52 2.46
CA LYS A 50 17.36 -3.44 3.55
C LYS A 50 17.04 -2.19 4.35
N ILE A 51 16.53 -2.34 5.57
CA ILE A 51 16.19 -1.22 6.45
C ILE A 51 17.42 -0.80 7.26
N GLY A 52 17.63 0.51 7.37
CA GLY A 52 18.70 1.12 8.13
C GLY A 52 18.18 1.72 9.43
N VAL A 53 18.41 3.02 9.63
CA VAL A 53 17.99 3.74 10.83
C VAL A 53 16.49 3.98 10.77
N VAL A 54 15.79 3.74 11.88
CA VAL A 54 14.35 4.00 12.03
C VAL A 54 14.13 4.98 13.16
N GLN A 55 13.22 5.94 12.93
CA GLN A 55 12.70 6.87 13.91
C GLN A 55 11.18 6.83 13.84
N SER A 56 10.52 6.36 14.88
CA SER A 56 9.06 6.26 14.94
C SER A 56 8.51 7.11 16.08
N PHE A 57 7.36 7.74 15.82
CA PHE A 57 6.69 8.66 16.73
C PHE A 57 5.17 8.37 16.74
N PRO A 58 4.74 7.19 17.22
CA PRO A 58 3.31 6.82 17.27
C PRO A 58 2.48 7.72 18.18
N GLU A 59 3.10 8.44 19.11
CA GLU A 59 2.45 9.36 20.06
C GLU A 59 2.17 10.76 19.50
N LEU A 60 2.72 11.11 18.33
CA LEU A 60 2.47 12.39 17.68
C LEU A 60 1.12 12.41 16.95
N SER A 61 0.65 13.61 16.61
CA SER A 61 -0.55 13.84 15.81
C SER A 61 -0.21 14.74 14.62
N PRO A 62 -0.12 14.20 13.38
CA PRO A 62 -0.33 12.81 13.01
C PRO A 62 0.80 11.87 13.49
N PRO A 63 0.52 10.60 13.79
CA PRO A 63 1.54 9.62 14.09
C PRO A 63 2.37 9.32 12.84
N GLY A 64 3.66 9.05 13.02
CA GLY A 64 4.56 8.91 11.87
C GLY A 64 5.81 8.10 12.13
N ALA A 65 6.53 7.80 11.05
CA ALA A 65 7.84 7.19 11.07
C ALA A 65 8.69 7.71 9.93
N ARG A 66 10.00 7.79 10.16
CA ARG A 66 11.01 8.05 9.15
C ARG A 66 12.07 6.97 9.22
N LEU A 67 12.49 6.46 8.07
CA LEU A 67 13.51 5.43 8.02
C LEU A 67 14.42 5.59 6.82
N THR A 68 15.65 5.07 6.94
CA THR A 68 16.51 4.85 5.78
C THR A 68 16.36 3.43 5.24
N TYR A 69 16.50 3.28 3.92
CA TYR A 69 16.41 2.00 3.24
C TYR A 69 17.39 1.89 2.07
N SER A 70 17.59 0.66 1.60
CA SER A 70 18.23 0.37 0.32
C SER A 70 17.49 -0.75 -0.40
N THR A 71 17.39 -0.63 -1.72
CA THR A 71 16.88 -1.70 -2.58
C THR A 71 17.91 -2.81 -2.85
N LYS A 72 19.19 -2.56 -2.53
CA LYS A 72 20.25 -3.58 -2.56
C LYS A 72 20.28 -4.31 -1.22
N LEU A 73 19.89 -5.58 -1.23
CA LEU A 73 19.78 -6.37 0.01
C LEU A 73 21.13 -6.71 0.65
N ASP A 74 22.22 -6.62 -0.12
CA ASP A 74 23.60 -6.79 0.30
C ASP A 74 24.32 -5.46 0.60
N ALA A 75 23.60 -4.33 0.62
CA ALA A 75 24.14 -3.03 0.98
C ALA A 75 24.77 -3.06 2.37
N LYS A 76 25.93 -2.40 2.49
CA LYS A 76 26.57 -2.13 3.79
C LYS A 76 25.83 -0.99 4.49
N ASP A 77 25.98 -0.87 5.80
CA ASP A 77 25.26 0.13 6.60
C ASP A 77 25.45 1.57 6.09
N ALA A 78 26.65 1.92 5.63
CA ALA A 78 26.96 3.24 5.06
C ALA A 78 26.32 3.50 3.68
N GLU A 79 25.73 2.48 3.05
CA GLU A 79 25.07 2.51 1.73
C GLU A 79 23.53 2.47 1.87
N ILE A 80 23.00 2.52 3.09
CA ILE A 80 21.56 2.57 3.38
C ILE A 80 21.15 4.02 3.64
N ASP A 81 21.09 4.81 2.57
CA ASP A 81 20.98 6.27 2.60
C ASP A 81 19.71 6.84 1.97
N GLN A 82 18.88 6.02 1.32
CA GLN A 82 17.59 6.47 0.79
C GLN A 82 16.61 6.66 1.94
N GLU A 83 15.82 7.72 1.90
CA GLU A 83 14.91 8.07 3.01
C GLU A 83 13.44 7.97 2.60
N ILE A 84 12.62 7.49 3.52
CA ILE A 84 11.16 7.64 3.45
C ILE A 84 10.63 8.15 4.78
N GLU A 85 9.70 9.09 4.71
CA GLU A 85 8.89 9.56 5.84
C GLU A 85 7.42 9.24 5.56
N CYS A 86 6.71 8.69 6.55
CA CYS A 86 5.30 8.38 6.46
C CYS A 86 4.53 9.00 7.63
N GLN A 87 3.34 9.51 7.34
CA GLN A 87 2.36 9.97 8.32
C GLN A 87 1.07 9.18 8.15
N PHE A 88 0.41 8.90 9.28
CA PHE A 88 -0.79 8.08 9.33
C PHE A 88 -1.95 8.84 9.95
N ASP A 89 -3.15 8.36 9.64
CA ASP A 89 -4.39 8.83 10.26
C ASP A 89 -4.39 8.40 11.73
N PRO A 90 -4.50 9.35 12.70
CA PRO A 90 -4.46 9.04 14.13
C PRO A 90 -5.65 8.19 14.60
N ASP A 91 -6.76 8.20 13.86
CA ASP A 91 -8.02 7.56 14.27
C ASP A 91 -8.28 6.26 13.48
N ALA A 92 -7.44 5.92 12.49
CA ALA A 92 -7.66 4.77 11.62
C ALA A 92 -7.15 3.46 12.22
N GLN A 93 -8.04 2.46 12.28
CA GLN A 93 -7.72 1.06 12.55
C GLN A 93 -8.40 0.17 11.49
N PRO A 94 -7.64 -0.55 10.63
CA PRO A 94 -6.17 -0.61 10.57
C PRO A 94 -5.51 0.71 10.14
N LEU A 95 -4.20 0.83 10.36
CA LEU A 95 -3.42 2.03 10.01
C LEU A 95 -3.64 2.42 8.54
N LYS A 96 -3.79 3.73 8.31
CA LYS A 96 -3.98 4.31 6.97
C LYS A 96 -2.97 5.43 6.76
N VAL A 97 -2.15 5.33 5.72
CA VAL A 97 -1.22 6.40 5.34
C VAL A 97 -1.99 7.62 4.83
N THR A 98 -1.65 8.82 5.33
CA THR A 98 -2.25 10.09 4.89
C THR A 98 -1.29 10.89 4.02
N ARG A 99 0.01 10.74 4.28
CA ARG A 99 1.10 11.34 3.53
C ARG A 99 2.34 10.47 3.61
N PHE A 100 3.13 10.41 2.54
CA PHE A 100 4.50 9.93 2.63
C PHE A 100 5.41 10.72 1.70
N CYS A 101 6.68 10.85 2.03
CA CYS A 101 7.69 11.53 1.23
C CYS A 101 8.84 10.56 0.94
N MET A 102 9.28 10.50 -0.31
CA MET A 102 10.46 9.77 -0.74
C MET A 102 11.38 10.76 -1.45
N ASP A 103 12.60 10.89 -0.94
CA ASP A 103 13.53 11.94 -1.33
C ASP A 103 12.87 13.34 -1.23
N SER A 104 12.71 14.03 -2.37
CA SER A 104 12.12 15.38 -2.43
C SER A 104 10.64 15.40 -2.82
N THR A 105 10.05 14.24 -3.09
CA THR A 105 8.66 14.12 -3.55
C THR A 105 7.75 13.66 -2.42
N CYS A 106 6.63 14.35 -2.23
CA CYS A 106 5.64 13.99 -1.23
C CYS A 106 4.28 13.68 -1.86
N TYR A 107 3.72 12.55 -1.45
CA TYR A 107 2.47 11.98 -1.92
C TYR A 107 1.40 12.22 -0.86
N ALA A 108 0.46 13.10 -1.17
CA ALA A 108 -0.63 13.48 -0.29
C ALA A 108 -1.92 13.67 -1.10
N ILE A 109 -3.08 13.66 -0.44
CA ILE A 109 -4.37 13.83 -1.15
C ILE A 109 -4.54 15.25 -1.72
N ASP A 110 -3.83 16.22 -1.13
CA ASP A 110 -3.78 17.62 -1.51
C ASP A 110 -2.57 17.97 -2.39
N SER A 111 -1.77 16.98 -2.83
CA SER A 111 -0.70 17.21 -3.81
C SER A 111 -1.26 17.87 -5.07
N GLU A 112 -0.57 18.87 -5.63
CA GLU A 112 -1.00 19.55 -6.87
C GLU A 112 -0.94 18.61 -8.09
N ASP A 113 0.08 17.75 -8.12
CA ASP A 113 0.28 16.74 -9.15
C ASP A 113 -0.75 15.60 -9.04
N GLN A 114 -1.40 15.28 -10.17
CA GLN A 114 -2.41 14.23 -10.25
C GLN A 114 -1.83 12.82 -10.05
N GLU A 115 -0.62 12.58 -10.53
CA GLU A 115 0.07 11.32 -10.35
C GLU A 115 0.44 11.12 -8.88
N ASP A 116 0.92 12.15 -8.19
CA ASP A 116 1.27 12.04 -6.77
C ASP A 116 0.05 11.65 -5.91
N ARG A 117 -1.10 12.29 -6.16
CA ARG A 117 -2.36 11.90 -5.54
C ARG A 117 -2.74 10.46 -5.85
N ARG A 118 -2.59 10.04 -7.12
CA ARG A 118 -2.87 8.67 -7.55
C ARG A 118 -1.98 7.66 -6.83
N ARG A 119 -0.68 7.95 -6.66
CA ARG A 119 0.26 7.06 -5.94
C ARG A 119 -0.14 6.87 -4.48
N LEU A 120 -0.58 7.93 -3.79
CA LEU A 120 -1.14 7.77 -2.44
C LEU A 120 -2.35 6.84 -2.44
N LEU A 121 -3.30 7.05 -3.36
CA LEU A 121 -4.52 6.23 -3.43
C LEU A 121 -4.22 4.76 -3.77
N GLU A 122 -3.22 4.49 -4.60
CA GLU A 122 -2.74 3.13 -4.88
C GLU A 122 -2.22 2.45 -3.61
N VAL A 123 -1.36 3.13 -2.84
CA VAL A 123 -0.83 2.60 -1.58
C VAL A 123 -1.94 2.40 -0.55
N GLN A 124 -2.87 3.35 -0.39
CA GLN A 124 -4.02 3.20 0.50
C GLN A 124 -4.89 2.00 0.10
N ALA A 125 -5.13 1.80 -1.20
CA ALA A 125 -5.87 0.65 -1.70
C ALA A 125 -5.15 -0.68 -1.43
N LEU A 126 -3.81 -0.69 -1.43
CA LEU A 126 -3.02 -1.86 -1.04
C LEU A 126 -3.10 -2.13 0.47
N MET A 127 -2.96 -1.10 1.31
CA MET A 127 -3.12 -1.23 2.76
C MET A 127 -4.50 -1.77 3.15
N ALA A 128 -5.56 -1.29 2.48
CA ALA A 128 -6.94 -1.72 2.73
C ALA A 128 -7.21 -3.20 2.37
N ARG A 129 -6.30 -3.86 1.63
CA ARG A 129 -6.40 -5.29 1.30
C ARG A 129 -5.75 -6.18 2.35
N LEU A 130 -4.94 -5.61 3.25
CA LEU A 130 -4.29 -6.36 4.33
C LEU A 130 -5.32 -6.82 5.37
N LYS A 131 -5.03 -7.94 6.02
CA LYS A 131 -5.95 -8.62 6.95
C LYS A 131 -5.45 -8.58 8.39
#